data_AF-A0A6L8KTY1-F1
#
_entry.id   AF-A0A6L8KTY1-F1
#
_cell.length_a   1.000
_cell.length_b   1.000
_cell.length_c   1.000
_cell.angle_alpha   90.00
_cell.angle_beta   90.00
_cell.angle_gamma   90.00
#
_symmetry.space_group_name_H-M   'P 1'
#
loop_
_entity.id
_entity.type
_entity.pdbx_description
1 polymer ?
#
loop_
_entity_poly.entity_id
_entity_poly.type
_entity_poly.pdbx_seq_one_letter_code
_entity_poly.pdbx_strand_id
1 'polypeptide(L)'
;MFNYLVTSRNGAWNLGFYEWDKSRILEFTESGISVDFEKLGQKEMEAVRNYPCLFAYEGSSEPLRVGRITSFTIRATTILIEFEFDDEIPEIPFEAISVIFELLDIRKWELTRTHWAIKDADLLERLRLHNLIPARANKLKGITKPEVLPPPGKHKNPLTSLQQFVAAVLRRKYAKGEEVFYRGHSSQSRYKLEPSLFRKDPDGNYMYLASEHLLYRELLVSNAADFSSDTSTLDRLVRMQHFSLPTRLLDITSNPLIALYFACKSNPDEDGEVIAFVVKSEQIKYFDSDTAGCIANLARLPRATDDDIIFPVLKPSEKLTEPTIAAFNQQPVIKRLVHFICEEKPFFEPKVNPNDLKRIICVKGKKTNNRISFQSGAFLLFGLDAKLNETGDKDVRIARFRIAEKRKILRDLDALNINESTVFPYIENSAKYFAEKLKFDKGGAT
;
A
#
# COMPACT_ATOMS: atom_id res chain seq x y z
N MET A 1 -5.61 -22.86 -8.43
CA MET A 1 -5.80 -21.43 -8.77
C MET A 1 -6.83 -21.26 -9.87
N PHE A 2 -7.60 -20.18 -9.81
CA PHE A 2 -8.58 -19.80 -10.83
C PHE A 2 -8.69 -18.28 -10.97
N ASN A 3 -9.16 -17.80 -12.13
CA ASN A 3 -9.49 -16.41 -12.39
C ASN A 3 -10.91 -16.12 -11.93
N TYR A 4 -11.10 -15.11 -11.09
CA TYR A 4 -12.40 -14.61 -10.69
C TYR A 4 -12.65 -13.25 -11.34
N LEU A 5 -13.66 -13.18 -12.21
CA LEU A 5 -13.93 -12.04 -13.08
C LEU A 5 -15.32 -11.49 -12.77
N VAL A 6 -15.40 -10.27 -12.25
CA VAL A 6 -16.65 -9.63 -11.82
C VAL A 6 -16.89 -8.33 -12.58
N THR A 7 -18.10 -8.12 -13.09
CA THR A 7 -18.46 -6.88 -13.81
C THR A 7 -19.86 -6.37 -13.46
N SER A 8 -20.06 -5.05 -13.39
CA SER A 8 -21.38 -4.40 -13.30
C SER A 8 -22.07 -4.30 -14.67
N ARG A 9 -21.37 -4.57 -15.76
CA ARG A 9 -21.92 -4.38 -17.11
C ARG A 9 -22.78 -5.57 -17.50
N ASN A 10 -24.09 -5.47 -17.28
CA ASN A 10 -25.05 -6.49 -17.70
C ASN A 10 -24.86 -6.89 -19.17
N GLY A 11 -24.87 -8.20 -19.44
CA GLY A 11 -24.66 -8.76 -20.77
C GLY A 11 -23.22 -8.74 -21.29
N ALA A 12 -22.24 -8.23 -20.53
CA ALA A 12 -20.83 -8.20 -20.95
C ALA A 12 -20.27 -9.60 -21.29
N TRP A 13 -20.66 -10.61 -20.51
CA TRP A 13 -20.27 -11.99 -20.73
C TRP A 13 -20.81 -12.61 -22.02
N ASN A 14 -21.84 -12.03 -22.65
CA ASN A 14 -22.39 -12.52 -23.91
C ASN A 14 -21.60 -12.05 -25.14
N LEU A 15 -20.63 -11.15 -24.98
CA LEU A 15 -19.83 -10.59 -26.07
C LEU A 15 -18.62 -11.46 -26.45
N GLY A 16 -18.21 -12.39 -25.58
CA GLY A 16 -17.00 -13.23 -25.78
C GLY A 16 -15.66 -12.50 -25.57
N PHE A 17 -15.69 -11.21 -25.21
CA PHE A 17 -14.50 -10.43 -24.88
C PHE A 17 -14.79 -9.37 -23.80
N TYR A 18 -13.75 -8.92 -23.10
CA TYR A 18 -13.85 -7.86 -22.08
C TYR A 18 -12.55 -7.07 -21.97
N GLU A 19 -12.63 -5.74 -21.84
CA GLU A 19 -11.47 -4.87 -21.64
C GLU A 19 -11.36 -4.46 -20.16
N TRP A 20 -10.21 -4.77 -19.56
CA TRP A 20 -9.88 -4.46 -18.17
C TRP A 20 -8.91 -3.28 -18.07
N ASP A 21 -9.15 -2.37 -17.14
CA ASP A 21 -8.11 -1.44 -16.69
C ASP A 21 -7.12 -2.19 -15.79
N LYS A 22 -5.81 -2.00 -15.99
CA LYS A 22 -4.77 -2.69 -15.19
C LYS A 22 -4.92 -2.46 -13.68
N SER A 23 -5.49 -1.34 -13.25
CA SER A 23 -5.77 -1.05 -11.84
C SER A 23 -6.84 -1.95 -11.22
N ARG A 24 -7.64 -2.65 -12.05
CA ARG A 24 -8.70 -3.59 -11.64
C ARG A 24 -8.25 -5.03 -11.62
N ILE A 25 -7.06 -5.31 -12.15
CA ILE A 25 -6.49 -6.64 -12.23
C ILE A 25 -5.71 -6.89 -10.95
N LEU A 26 -5.87 -8.08 -10.38
CA LEU A 26 -5.40 -8.49 -9.05
C LEU A 26 -6.09 -7.78 -7.86
N GLU A 27 -7.14 -6.99 -8.11
CA GLU A 27 -7.96 -6.42 -7.03
C GLU A 27 -8.64 -7.60 -6.28
N PHE A 28 -8.44 -7.66 -4.95
CA PHE A 28 -8.82 -8.79 -4.07
C PHE A 28 -8.08 -10.13 -4.26
N THR A 29 -6.93 -10.11 -4.94
CA THR A 29 -6.00 -11.24 -4.97
C THR A 29 -5.14 -11.27 -3.71
N GLU A 30 -4.88 -12.45 -3.16
CA GLU A 30 -3.99 -12.60 -2.01
C GLU A 30 -2.59 -12.04 -2.34
N SER A 31 -1.97 -11.35 -1.39
CA SER A 31 -0.70 -10.63 -1.61
C SER A 31 0.44 -11.52 -2.11
N GLY A 32 0.50 -12.78 -1.70
CA GLY A 32 1.49 -13.73 -2.21
C GLY A 32 1.36 -13.97 -3.72
N ILE A 33 0.13 -14.12 -4.20
CA ILE A 33 -0.18 -14.37 -5.62
C ILE A 33 -0.10 -13.07 -6.42
N SER A 34 -0.57 -11.96 -5.86
CA SER A 34 -0.59 -10.67 -6.55
C SER A 34 0.82 -10.23 -6.96
N VAL A 35 1.83 -10.52 -6.13
CA VAL A 35 3.24 -10.22 -6.42
C VAL A 35 3.75 -11.02 -7.63
N ASP A 36 3.28 -12.24 -7.81
CA ASP A 36 3.71 -13.13 -8.91
C ASP A 36 3.14 -12.70 -10.26
N PHE A 37 1.98 -12.04 -10.27
CA PHE A 37 1.29 -11.59 -11.49
C PHE A 37 1.34 -10.07 -11.73
N GLU A 38 1.98 -9.30 -10.83
CA GLU A 38 1.97 -7.82 -10.83
C GLU A 38 2.52 -7.20 -12.12
N LYS A 39 3.48 -7.87 -12.77
CA LYS A 39 4.09 -7.37 -14.02
C LYS A 39 3.18 -7.54 -15.23
N LEU A 40 2.17 -8.41 -15.16
CA LEU A 40 1.27 -8.77 -16.26
C LEU A 40 2.04 -8.93 -17.59
N GLY A 41 3.22 -9.56 -17.52
CA GLY A 41 4.07 -9.81 -18.67
C GLY A 41 3.57 -11.00 -19.47
N GLN A 42 4.23 -11.29 -20.59
CA GLN A 42 3.77 -12.33 -21.51
C GLN A 42 3.75 -13.72 -20.86
N LYS A 43 4.72 -14.03 -20.00
CA LYS A 43 4.80 -15.32 -19.28
C LYS A 43 3.74 -15.44 -18.20
N GLU A 44 3.52 -14.37 -17.44
CA GLU A 44 2.52 -14.32 -16.38
C GLU A 44 1.11 -14.44 -16.98
N MET A 45 0.85 -13.74 -18.08
CA MET A 45 -0.44 -13.81 -18.78
C MET A 45 -0.69 -15.17 -19.46
N GLU A 46 0.37 -15.85 -19.94
CA GLU A 46 0.26 -17.23 -20.41
C GLU A 46 -0.12 -18.20 -19.29
N ALA A 47 0.39 -18.01 -18.07
CA ALA A 47 -0.03 -18.80 -16.90
C ALA A 47 -1.49 -18.51 -16.51
N VAL A 48 -1.87 -17.22 -16.46
CA VAL A 48 -3.25 -16.78 -16.19
C VAL A 48 -4.25 -17.38 -17.19
N ARG A 49 -3.87 -17.47 -18.47
CA ARG A 49 -4.68 -18.09 -19.53
C ARG A 49 -4.96 -19.57 -19.28
N ASN A 50 -4.05 -20.27 -18.60
CA ASN A 50 -4.19 -21.69 -18.29
C ASN A 50 -5.00 -21.95 -17.00
N TYR A 51 -5.44 -20.91 -16.29
CA TYR A 51 -6.31 -21.09 -15.13
C TYR A 51 -7.80 -21.09 -15.54
N PRO A 52 -8.63 -21.93 -14.90
CA PRO A 52 -10.08 -21.88 -15.07
C PRO A 52 -10.62 -20.50 -14.67
N CYS A 53 -11.71 -20.06 -15.28
CA CYS A 53 -12.33 -18.77 -15.01
C CYS A 53 -13.73 -18.95 -14.41
N LEU A 54 -14.01 -18.21 -13.35
CA LEU A 54 -15.34 -18.02 -12.79
C LEU A 54 -15.78 -16.59 -13.11
N PHE A 55 -16.83 -16.47 -13.90
CA PHE A 55 -17.42 -15.21 -14.34
C PHE A 55 -18.66 -14.90 -13.51
N ALA A 56 -18.72 -13.71 -12.96
CA ALA A 56 -19.83 -13.22 -12.14
C ALA A 56 -20.23 -11.81 -12.55
N TYR A 57 -21.45 -11.42 -12.18
CA TYR A 57 -21.89 -10.03 -12.21
C TYR A 57 -21.82 -9.44 -10.81
N GLU A 58 -21.75 -8.11 -10.71
CA GLU A 58 -21.93 -7.43 -9.43
C GLU A 58 -23.33 -7.70 -8.86
N GLY A 59 -23.42 -7.89 -7.54
CA GLY A 59 -24.67 -8.25 -6.86
C GLY A 59 -24.90 -9.75 -6.72
N SER A 60 -26.17 -10.14 -6.55
CA SER A 60 -26.60 -11.51 -6.21
C SER A 60 -27.73 -12.04 -7.09
N SER A 61 -28.16 -11.27 -8.10
CA SER A 61 -29.31 -11.60 -8.94
C SER A 61 -28.98 -12.51 -10.12
N GLU A 62 -27.73 -12.49 -10.60
CA GLU A 62 -27.31 -13.19 -11.80
C GLU A 62 -26.54 -14.48 -11.47
N PRO A 63 -26.70 -15.54 -12.29
CA PRO A 63 -25.92 -16.76 -12.12
C PRO A 63 -24.47 -16.58 -12.56
N LEU A 64 -23.59 -17.44 -12.04
CA LEU A 64 -22.17 -17.46 -12.39
C LEU A 64 -21.90 -18.47 -13.50
N ARG A 65 -20.89 -18.23 -14.32
CA ARG A 65 -20.48 -19.13 -15.40
C ARG A 65 -19.02 -19.54 -15.27
N VAL A 66 -18.71 -20.76 -15.70
CA VAL A 66 -17.33 -21.28 -15.73
C VAL A 66 -16.85 -21.31 -17.17
N GLY A 67 -15.60 -20.90 -17.40
CA GLY A 67 -15.01 -20.87 -18.72
C GLY A 67 -13.49 -20.75 -18.70
N ARG A 68 -12.93 -20.28 -19.80
CA ARG A 68 -11.49 -20.06 -19.96
C ARG A 68 -11.18 -18.83 -20.81
N ILE A 69 -10.03 -18.22 -20.58
CA ILE A 69 -9.50 -17.15 -21.44
C ILE A 69 -8.86 -17.80 -22.68
N THR A 70 -9.27 -17.35 -23.86
CA THR A 70 -8.75 -17.85 -25.14
C THR A 70 -7.59 -17.01 -25.65
N SER A 71 -7.61 -15.69 -25.45
CA SER A 71 -6.53 -14.79 -25.86
C SER A 71 -6.48 -13.54 -24.99
N PHE A 72 -5.35 -12.82 -25.03
CA PHE A 72 -5.23 -11.51 -24.40
C PHE A 72 -4.42 -10.56 -25.27
N THR A 73 -4.75 -9.28 -25.23
CA THR A 73 -4.02 -8.18 -25.87
C THR A 73 -3.65 -7.14 -24.82
N ILE A 74 -2.35 -7.01 -24.53
CA ILE A 74 -1.84 -6.06 -23.54
C ILE A 74 -1.65 -4.69 -24.20
N ARG A 75 -2.25 -3.66 -23.60
CA ARG A 75 -2.08 -2.25 -23.98
C ARG A 75 -1.34 -1.50 -22.86
N ALA A 76 -1.10 -0.20 -23.04
CA ALA A 76 -0.38 0.61 -22.05
C ALA A 76 -1.07 0.59 -20.67
N THR A 77 -2.38 0.83 -20.63
CA THR A 77 -3.19 0.95 -19.41
C THR A 77 -4.30 -0.10 -19.29
N THR A 78 -4.65 -0.80 -20.38
CA THR A 78 -5.73 -1.81 -20.40
C THR A 78 -5.23 -3.17 -20.88
N ILE A 79 -6.00 -4.22 -20.58
CA ILE A 79 -5.84 -5.58 -21.11
C ILE A 79 -7.18 -6.02 -21.68
N LEU A 80 -7.22 -6.33 -22.97
CA LEU A 80 -8.37 -6.95 -23.61
C LEU A 80 -8.23 -8.46 -23.50
N ILE A 81 -9.25 -9.16 -23.01
CA ILE A 81 -9.32 -10.62 -23.00
C ILE A 81 -10.43 -11.10 -23.93
N GLU A 82 -10.20 -12.23 -24.59
CA GLU A 82 -11.23 -13.04 -25.24
C GLU A 82 -11.42 -14.31 -24.40
N PHE A 83 -12.65 -14.81 -24.31
CA PHE A 83 -12.97 -15.97 -23.48
C PHE A 83 -14.09 -16.80 -24.08
N GLU A 84 -14.20 -18.06 -23.62
CA GLU A 84 -15.29 -18.96 -23.96
C GLU A 84 -15.80 -19.67 -22.69
N PHE A 85 -17.08 -20.02 -22.69
CA PHE A 85 -17.69 -20.84 -21.64
C PHE A 85 -17.56 -22.32 -21.96
N ASP A 86 -17.60 -23.14 -20.91
CA ASP A 86 -17.69 -24.59 -21.10
C ASP A 86 -19.15 -24.99 -21.25
N ASP A 87 -19.53 -25.46 -22.44
CA ASP A 87 -20.89 -25.90 -22.75
C ASP A 87 -21.35 -27.10 -21.91
N GLU A 88 -20.41 -27.83 -21.27
CA GLU A 88 -20.73 -28.95 -20.38
C GLU A 88 -21.04 -28.52 -18.94
N ILE A 89 -20.77 -27.25 -18.60
CA ILE A 89 -21.03 -26.68 -17.28
C ILE A 89 -22.22 -25.71 -17.37
N PRO A 90 -23.40 -26.05 -16.80
CA PRO A 90 -24.53 -25.14 -16.78
C PRO A 90 -24.24 -23.91 -15.92
N GLU A 91 -25.03 -22.85 -16.11
CA GLU A 91 -24.99 -21.68 -15.25
C GLU A 91 -25.23 -22.08 -13.79
N ILE A 92 -24.43 -21.54 -12.88
CA ILE A 92 -24.46 -21.87 -11.47
C ILE A 92 -25.27 -20.79 -10.74
N PRO A 93 -26.43 -21.12 -10.15
CA PRO A 93 -27.22 -20.15 -9.40
C PRO A 93 -26.42 -19.55 -8.25
N PHE A 94 -26.57 -18.23 -8.04
CA PHE A 94 -25.85 -17.49 -7.01
C PHE A 94 -26.01 -18.14 -5.62
N GLU A 95 -27.23 -18.48 -5.24
CA GLU A 95 -27.55 -19.08 -3.94
C GLU A 95 -26.77 -20.38 -3.72
N ALA A 96 -26.61 -21.20 -4.77
CA ALA A 96 -25.95 -22.50 -4.70
C ALA A 96 -24.43 -22.37 -4.53
N ILE A 97 -23.78 -21.44 -5.23
CA ILE A 97 -22.33 -21.22 -5.10
C ILE A 97 -21.96 -20.37 -3.87
N SER A 98 -22.87 -19.52 -3.40
CA SER A 98 -22.62 -18.64 -2.25
C SER A 98 -22.27 -19.40 -0.96
N VAL A 99 -22.70 -20.66 -0.84
CA VAL A 99 -22.41 -21.55 0.29
C VAL A 99 -20.93 -21.95 0.36
N ILE A 100 -20.23 -21.96 -0.78
CA ILE A 100 -18.83 -22.39 -0.87
C ILE A 100 -17.85 -21.23 -1.10
N PHE A 101 -18.33 -19.98 -1.05
CA PHE A 101 -17.50 -18.79 -1.24
C PHE A 101 -16.30 -18.75 -0.30
N GLU A 102 -16.47 -19.12 0.97
CA GLU A 102 -15.34 -19.21 1.91
C GLU A 102 -14.27 -20.23 1.49
N LEU A 103 -14.68 -21.35 0.87
CA LEU A 103 -13.77 -22.38 0.37
C LEU A 103 -13.04 -21.98 -0.92
N LEU A 104 -13.58 -20.98 -1.63
CA LEU A 104 -13.01 -20.40 -2.85
C LEU A 104 -12.24 -19.09 -2.57
N ASP A 105 -12.15 -18.69 -1.30
CA ASP A 105 -11.65 -17.37 -0.86
C ASP A 105 -12.34 -16.20 -1.57
N ILE A 106 -13.65 -16.31 -1.77
CA ILE A 106 -14.50 -15.23 -2.28
C ILE A 106 -15.25 -14.62 -1.10
N ARG A 107 -15.15 -13.31 -0.91
CA ARG A 107 -15.96 -12.57 0.07
C ARG A 107 -17.18 -11.97 -0.62
N LYS A 108 -18.33 -11.95 0.08
CA LYS A 108 -19.59 -11.40 -0.47
C LYS A 108 -19.45 -9.95 -0.95
N TRP A 109 -18.61 -9.14 -0.30
CA TRP A 109 -18.36 -7.75 -0.70
C TRP A 109 -17.49 -7.61 -1.96
N GLU A 110 -16.79 -8.64 -2.43
CA GLU A 110 -16.04 -8.58 -3.70
C GLU A 110 -16.99 -8.36 -4.89
N LEU A 111 -18.26 -8.76 -4.76
CA LEU A 111 -19.32 -8.55 -5.75
C LEU A 111 -19.89 -7.12 -5.77
N THR A 112 -19.35 -6.20 -4.97
CA THR A 112 -19.77 -4.78 -4.96
C THR A 112 -19.04 -3.93 -5.99
N ARG A 113 -18.07 -4.52 -6.71
CA ARG A 113 -17.24 -3.80 -7.67
C ARG A 113 -16.65 -4.69 -8.75
N THR A 114 -16.55 -4.12 -9.94
CA THR A 114 -15.88 -4.71 -11.10
C THR A 114 -14.39 -4.88 -10.83
N HIS A 115 -13.93 -6.13 -10.88
CA HIS A 115 -12.53 -6.48 -10.63
C HIS A 115 -12.18 -7.83 -11.27
N TRP A 116 -10.89 -8.09 -11.40
CA TRP A 116 -10.34 -9.39 -11.76
C TRP A 116 -9.38 -9.84 -10.65
N ALA A 117 -9.72 -10.91 -9.95
CA ALA A 117 -8.86 -11.54 -8.94
C ALA A 117 -8.31 -12.90 -9.42
N ILE A 118 -7.15 -13.30 -8.88
CA ILE A 118 -6.65 -14.68 -8.95
C ILE A 118 -6.80 -15.28 -7.55
N LYS A 119 -7.43 -16.44 -7.46
CA LYS A 119 -7.72 -17.10 -6.19
C LYS A 119 -6.99 -18.43 -6.10
N ASP A 120 -6.40 -18.73 -4.94
CA ASP A 120 -5.71 -20.01 -4.71
C ASP A 120 -6.64 -21.09 -4.16
N ALA A 121 -7.58 -21.50 -5.01
CA ALA A 121 -8.37 -22.71 -4.81
C ALA A 121 -8.46 -23.53 -6.10
N ASP A 122 -8.78 -24.81 -5.97
CA ASP A 122 -9.17 -25.64 -7.11
C ASP A 122 -10.67 -25.47 -7.35
N LEU A 123 -11.01 -24.58 -8.29
CA LEU A 123 -12.39 -24.22 -8.60
C LEU A 123 -13.22 -25.44 -9.02
N LEU A 124 -12.72 -26.26 -9.95
CA LEU A 124 -13.48 -27.38 -10.50
C LEU A 124 -13.68 -28.47 -9.44
N GLU A 125 -12.65 -28.76 -8.65
CA GLU A 125 -12.78 -29.74 -7.57
C GLU A 125 -13.81 -29.30 -6.52
N ARG A 126 -13.75 -28.04 -6.08
CA ARG A 126 -14.70 -27.48 -5.10
C ARG A 126 -16.13 -27.46 -5.61
N LEU A 127 -16.35 -27.05 -6.86
CA LEU A 127 -17.68 -27.09 -7.47
C LEU A 127 -18.24 -28.51 -7.55
N ARG A 128 -17.40 -29.49 -7.88
CA ARG A 128 -17.81 -30.90 -7.99
C ARG A 128 -18.16 -31.52 -6.63
N LEU A 129 -17.34 -31.28 -5.61
CA LEU A 129 -17.59 -31.81 -4.25
C LEU A 129 -18.93 -31.34 -3.68
N HIS A 130 -19.42 -30.18 -4.14
CA HIS A 130 -20.71 -29.62 -3.74
C HIS A 130 -21.82 -29.83 -4.78
N ASN A 131 -21.63 -30.73 -5.76
CA ASN A 131 -22.60 -31.07 -6.81
C ASN A 131 -23.09 -29.86 -7.66
N LEU A 132 -22.27 -28.82 -7.79
CA LEU A 132 -22.57 -27.63 -8.60
C LEU A 132 -22.23 -27.81 -10.07
N ILE A 133 -21.38 -28.79 -10.40
CA ILE A 133 -21.03 -29.15 -11.78
C ILE A 133 -21.13 -30.67 -12.00
N PRO A 134 -21.38 -31.14 -13.24
CA PRO A 134 -21.45 -32.57 -13.52
C PRO A 134 -20.12 -33.29 -13.24
N ALA A 135 -20.19 -34.53 -12.71
CA ALA A 135 -19.00 -35.34 -12.41
C ALA A 135 -18.11 -35.68 -13.62
N ARG A 136 -18.61 -35.46 -14.86
CA ARG A 136 -17.87 -35.65 -16.11
C ARG A 136 -17.03 -34.43 -16.51
N ALA A 137 -17.29 -33.25 -15.93
CA ALA A 137 -16.56 -32.00 -16.19
C ALA A 137 -15.20 -31.98 -15.46
N ASN A 138 -14.35 -32.98 -15.72
CA ASN A 138 -13.06 -33.16 -15.03
C ASN A 138 -11.91 -32.31 -15.61
N LYS A 139 -12.08 -31.75 -16.81
CA LYS A 139 -11.09 -30.89 -17.48
C LYS A 139 -11.80 -29.93 -18.42
N LEU A 140 -11.54 -28.64 -18.28
CA LEU A 140 -11.86 -27.66 -19.33
C LEU A 140 -11.11 -28.05 -20.62
N LYS A 141 -11.83 -28.17 -21.73
CA LYS A 141 -11.23 -28.48 -23.04
C LYS A 141 -10.16 -27.43 -23.38
N GLY A 142 -8.94 -27.88 -23.68
CA GLY A 142 -7.83 -27.00 -24.08
C GLY A 142 -6.98 -26.42 -22.94
N ILE A 143 -7.27 -26.71 -21.66
CA ILE A 143 -6.37 -26.36 -20.56
C ILE A 143 -5.34 -27.48 -20.37
N THR A 144 -4.09 -27.22 -20.77
CA THR A 144 -2.94 -28.04 -20.36
C THR A 144 -2.63 -27.75 -18.90
N LYS A 145 -2.29 -28.79 -18.12
CA LYS A 145 -1.87 -28.67 -16.71
C LYS A 145 -0.90 -27.48 -16.60
N PRO A 146 -1.18 -26.46 -15.77
CA PRO A 146 -0.35 -25.27 -15.73
C PRO A 146 1.09 -25.71 -15.49
N GLU A 147 1.99 -25.35 -16.41
CA GLU A 147 3.41 -25.43 -16.15
C GLU A 147 3.62 -24.62 -14.87
N VAL A 148 3.97 -25.33 -13.79
CA VAL A 148 4.14 -24.74 -12.46
C VAL A 148 5.06 -23.56 -12.66
N LEU A 149 4.53 -22.35 -12.50
CA LEU A 149 5.36 -21.15 -12.46
C LEU A 149 6.51 -21.49 -11.51
N PRO A 150 7.78 -21.28 -11.90
CA PRO A 150 8.89 -21.52 -11.00
C PRO A 150 8.55 -20.81 -9.68
N PRO A 151 8.77 -21.47 -8.51
CA PRO A 151 8.46 -20.87 -7.23
C PRO A 151 9.05 -19.46 -7.17
N PRO A 152 8.34 -18.52 -6.53
CA PRO A 152 8.54 -17.08 -6.61
C PRO A 152 10.01 -16.77 -6.72
N GLY A 153 10.38 -16.10 -7.83
CA GLY A 153 11.76 -15.95 -8.27
C GLY A 153 12.67 -15.75 -7.08
N LYS A 154 13.49 -16.78 -6.78
CA LYS A 154 14.33 -16.90 -5.58
C LYS A 154 14.53 -15.56 -4.91
N HIS A 155 13.86 -15.33 -3.77
CA HIS A 155 14.19 -14.23 -2.89
C HIS A 155 15.72 -14.15 -2.84
N LYS A 156 16.29 -12.98 -3.15
CA LYS A 156 17.71 -12.75 -2.87
C LYS A 156 17.96 -13.25 -1.45
N ASN A 157 18.93 -14.14 -1.28
CA ASN A 157 19.21 -14.80 -0.01
C ASN A 157 19.05 -13.80 1.15
N PRO A 158 18.30 -14.17 2.21
CA PRO A 158 18.06 -13.26 3.31
C PRO A 158 19.40 -12.79 3.87
N LEU A 159 19.51 -11.50 4.13
CA LEU A 159 20.69 -10.92 4.75
C LEU A 159 20.66 -11.34 6.22
N THR A 160 21.67 -12.09 6.63
CA THR A 160 21.77 -12.69 7.97
C THR A 160 22.79 -11.98 8.87
N SER A 161 23.47 -10.96 8.34
CA SER A 161 24.45 -10.19 9.09
C SER A 161 24.46 -8.71 8.71
N LEU A 162 24.90 -7.89 9.66
CA LEU A 162 25.05 -6.45 9.47
C LEU A 162 26.02 -6.14 8.31
N GLN A 163 27.13 -6.87 8.21
CA GLN A 163 28.15 -6.66 7.18
C GLN A 163 27.60 -6.94 5.79
N GLN A 164 26.79 -8.00 5.63
CA GLN A 164 26.13 -8.31 4.35
C GLN A 164 25.17 -7.18 3.96
N PHE A 165 24.42 -6.64 4.92
CA PHE A 165 23.51 -5.52 4.66
C PHE A 165 24.25 -4.25 4.26
N VAL A 166 25.29 -3.86 5.00
CA VAL A 166 26.11 -2.68 4.67
C VAL A 166 26.75 -2.84 3.29
N ALA A 167 27.31 -4.01 2.97
CA ALA A 167 27.87 -4.29 1.65
C ALA A 167 26.81 -4.19 0.54
N ALA A 168 25.59 -4.68 0.79
CA ALA A 168 24.49 -4.61 -0.17
C ALA A 168 24.01 -3.17 -0.42
N VAL A 169 24.04 -2.31 0.60
CA VAL A 169 23.74 -0.87 0.49
C VAL A 169 24.85 -0.15 -0.29
N LEU A 170 26.12 -0.36 0.08
CA LEU A 170 27.27 0.32 -0.54
C LEU A 170 27.52 -0.10 -2.00
N ARG A 171 27.13 -1.32 -2.39
CA ARG A 171 27.25 -1.79 -3.77
C ARG A 171 26.32 -1.04 -4.74
N ARG A 172 25.26 -0.41 -4.24
CA ARG A 172 24.34 0.36 -5.07
C ARG A 172 24.95 1.72 -5.40
N LYS A 173 25.08 1.98 -6.70
CA LYS A 173 25.41 3.32 -7.20
C LYS A 173 24.10 4.04 -7.50
N TYR A 174 24.00 5.27 -7.00
CA TYR A 174 22.89 6.17 -7.25
C TYR A 174 23.33 7.23 -8.25
N ALA A 175 22.42 7.68 -9.11
CA ALA A 175 22.73 8.74 -10.07
C ALA A 175 22.87 10.09 -9.35
N LYS A 176 23.57 11.04 -9.98
CA LYS A 176 23.69 12.40 -9.47
C LYS A 176 22.30 13.05 -9.46
N GLY A 177 21.86 13.57 -8.30
CA GLY A 177 20.52 14.14 -8.12
C GLY A 177 19.45 13.16 -7.64
N GLU A 178 19.84 11.96 -7.21
CA GLU A 178 18.97 11.03 -6.49
C GLU A 178 19.33 11.03 -5.00
N GLU A 179 18.30 11.04 -4.14
CA GLU A 179 18.44 10.77 -2.72
C GLU A 179 17.77 9.45 -2.36
N VAL A 180 18.26 8.84 -1.28
CA VAL A 180 17.81 7.52 -0.84
C VAL A 180 17.34 7.60 0.59
N PHE A 181 16.14 7.10 0.81
CA PHE A 181 15.56 6.89 2.12
C PHE A 181 15.27 5.42 2.35
N TYR A 182 15.15 5.02 3.60
CA TYR A 182 14.98 3.65 4.03
C TYR A 182 13.83 3.57 5.03
N ARG A 183 13.14 2.44 5.07
CA ARG A 183 12.15 2.10 6.09
C ARG A 183 12.32 0.65 6.50
N GLY A 184 12.32 0.40 7.81
CA GLY A 184 12.32 -0.95 8.36
C GLY A 184 10.91 -1.43 8.64
N HIS A 185 10.60 -2.64 8.19
CA HIS A 185 9.40 -3.38 8.56
C HIS A 185 9.82 -4.64 9.31
N SER A 186 9.24 -4.86 10.48
CA SER A 186 9.54 -6.03 11.30
C SER A 186 8.86 -7.31 10.81
N SER A 187 7.94 -7.23 9.85
CA SER A 187 7.28 -8.39 9.26
C SER A 187 7.00 -8.12 7.79
N GLN A 188 7.61 -8.90 6.91
CA GLN A 188 7.41 -8.76 5.47
C GLN A 188 5.94 -9.01 5.07
N SER A 189 5.26 -9.95 5.73
CA SER A 189 3.89 -10.37 5.36
C SER A 189 2.80 -9.46 5.91
N ARG A 190 3.06 -8.75 7.02
CA ARG A 190 2.03 -7.98 7.74
C ARG A 190 2.06 -6.48 7.49
N TYR A 191 3.22 -5.91 7.17
CA TYR A 191 3.35 -4.46 7.04
C TYR A 191 3.25 -4.00 5.59
N LYS A 192 2.24 -3.17 5.32
CA LYS A 192 2.07 -2.47 4.05
C LYS A 192 2.77 -1.12 4.07
N LEU A 193 3.08 -0.61 2.87
CA LEU A 193 3.59 0.76 2.67
C LEU A 193 2.49 1.83 2.74
N GLU A 194 1.64 1.74 3.76
CA GLU A 194 0.52 2.64 3.98
C GLU A 194 0.61 3.30 5.37
N PRO A 195 0.29 4.61 5.48
CA PRO A 195 0.18 5.28 6.77
C PRO A 195 -0.88 4.63 7.67
N SER A 196 -0.74 4.81 8.98
CA SER A 196 -1.66 4.25 9.98
C SER A 196 -3.11 4.73 9.78
N LEU A 197 -3.31 5.94 9.27
CA LEU A 197 -4.65 6.48 8.98
C LEU A 197 -5.42 5.69 7.90
N PHE A 198 -4.71 5.16 6.90
CA PHE A 198 -5.31 4.44 5.77
C PHE A 198 -5.46 2.94 6.03
N ARG A 199 -5.10 2.47 7.22
CA ARG A 199 -5.29 1.06 7.59
C ARG A 199 -6.77 0.75 7.76
N LYS A 200 -7.11 -0.46 7.34
CA LYS A 200 -8.47 -0.99 7.37
C LYS A 200 -8.60 -2.05 8.44
N ASP A 201 -9.80 -2.14 9.02
CA ASP A 201 -10.18 -3.25 9.87
C ASP A 201 -10.33 -4.56 9.07
N PRO A 202 -10.50 -5.71 9.73
CA PRO A 202 -10.74 -6.99 9.05
C PRO A 202 -11.97 -6.96 8.12
N ASP A 203 -12.92 -6.06 8.40
CA ASP A 203 -14.16 -5.86 7.63
C ASP A 203 -13.96 -4.91 6.43
N GLY A 204 -12.76 -4.36 6.24
CA GLY A 204 -12.38 -3.52 5.10
C GLY A 204 -12.71 -2.03 5.23
N ASN A 205 -13.22 -1.60 6.39
CA ASN A 205 -13.53 -0.20 6.69
C ASN A 205 -12.29 0.55 7.17
N TYR A 206 -12.18 1.81 6.80
CA TYR A 206 -11.14 2.66 7.36
C TYR A 206 -11.41 2.95 8.83
N MET A 207 -10.42 2.66 9.69
CA MET A 207 -10.60 2.81 11.14
C MET A 207 -10.74 4.28 11.58
N TYR A 208 -9.93 5.17 11.00
CA TYR A 208 -9.76 6.54 11.49
C TYR A 208 -9.93 7.61 10.41
N LEU A 209 -10.09 7.21 9.15
CA LEU A 209 -10.03 8.12 8.01
C LEU A 209 -11.14 9.18 8.04
N ALA A 210 -12.36 8.79 8.40
CA ALA A 210 -13.51 9.70 8.51
C ALA A 210 -13.37 10.69 9.68
N SER A 211 -12.76 10.25 10.78
CA SER A 211 -12.61 11.01 12.01
C SER A 211 -11.27 11.74 12.14
N GLU A 212 -10.44 11.77 11.09
CA GLU A 212 -9.11 12.38 11.09
C GLU A 212 -9.10 13.80 11.66
N HIS A 213 -10.01 14.65 11.18
CA HIS A 213 -10.15 16.04 11.63
C HIS A 213 -10.58 16.18 13.09
N LEU A 214 -11.32 15.21 13.63
CA LEU A 214 -11.70 15.18 15.03
C LEU A 214 -10.49 14.78 15.88
N LEU A 215 -9.81 13.70 15.51
CA LEU A 215 -8.57 13.25 16.17
C LEU A 215 -7.52 14.36 16.23
N TYR A 216 -7.33 15.07 15.11
CA TYR A 216 -6.43 16.22 15.03
C TYR A 216 -6.82 17.32 16.02
N ARG A 217 -8.11 17.69 16.09
CA ARG A 217 -8.59 18.77 16.97
C ARG A 217 -8.55 18.38 18.44
N GLU A 218 -9.04 17.20 18.79
CA GLU A 218 -9.09 16.71 20.17
C GLU A 218 -7.69 16.67 20.80
N LEU A 219 -6.69 16.21 20.03
CA LEU A 219 -5.31 16.15 20.53
C LEU A 219 -4.70 17.54 20.72
N LEU A 220 -5.01 18.50 19.82
CA LEU A 220 -4.57 19.90 19.97
C LEU A 220 -5.21 20.59 21.18
N VAL A 221 -6.51 20.38 21.40
CA VAL A 221 -7.24 20.96 22.54
C VAL A 221 -6.69 20.41 23.85
N SER A 222 -6.50 19.08 23.92
CA SER A 222 -6.05 18.41 25.15
C SER A 222 -4.60 18.73 25.53
N ASN A 223 -3.74 19.07 24.56
CA ASN A 223 -2.30 19.22 24.78
C ASN A 223 -1.73 20.52 24.16
N ALA A 224 -2.48 21.62 24.22
CA ALA A 224 -2.15 22.87 23.53
C ALA A 224 -0.72 23.40 23.81
N ALA A 225 -0.21 23.21 25.03
CA ALA A 225 1.13 23.62 25.42
C ALA A 225 2.23 22.93 24.57
N ASP A 226 2.07 21.64 24.28
CA ASP A 226 3.06 20.84 23.53
C ASP A 226 3.10 21.21 22.04
N PHE A 227 2.04 21.80 21.51
CA PHE A 227 1.94 22.24 20.10
C PHE A 227 2.22 23.74 19.91
N SER A 228 2.52 24.48 20.97
CA SER A 228 2.73 25.94 20.92
C SER A 228 3.85 26.38 19.98
N SER A 229 4.90 25.56 19.83
CA SER A 229 6.03 25.81 18.93
C SER A 229 5.76 25.43 17.47
N ASP A 230 4.65 24.74 17.19
CA ASP A 230 4.41 24.12 15.90
C ASP A 230 3.65 25.08 14.98
N THR A 231 4.41 25.70 14.07
CA THR A 231 3.93 26.77 13.18
C THR A 231 3.06 26.28 12.04
N SER A 232 3.28 25.04 11.57
CA SER A 232 2.56 24.47 10.42
C SER A 232 1.79 23.22 10.81
N THR A 233 0.77 22.90 10.02
CA THR A 233 -0.01 21.67 10.16
C THR A 233 0.86 20.44 9.95
N LEU A 234 1.87 20.52 9.07
CA LEU A 234 2.85 19.45 8.91
C LEU A 234 3.65 19.19 10.19
N ASP A 235 4.14 20.25 10.84
CA ASP A 235 4.88 20.13 12.11
C ASP A 235 4.01 19.46 13.19
N ARG A 236 2.74 19.87 13.27
CA ARG A 236 1.76 19.28 14.17
C ARG A 236 1.55 17.80 13.86
N LEU A 237 1.28 17.43 12.61
CA LEU A 237 1.09 16.02 12.21
C LEU A 237 2.30 15.14 12.55
N VAL A 238 3.51 15.66 12.35
CA VAL A 238 4.74 14.95 12.71
C VAL A 238 4.82 14.70 14.22
N ARG A 239 4.46 15.71 15.05
CA ARG A 239 4.38 15.54 16.51
C ARG A 239 3.25 14.59 16.92
N MET A 240 2.09 14.65 16.26
CA MET A 240 0.99 13.73 16.54
C MET A 240 1.36 12.27 16.26
N GLN A 241 2.03 12.00 15.15
CA GLN A 241 2.55 10.66 14.84
C GLN A 241 3.64 10.22 15.81
N HIS A 242 4.43 11.16 16.35
CA HIS A 242 5.38 10.84 17.40
C HIS A 242 4.67 10.22 18.63
N PHE A 243 3.51 10.76 19.00
CA PHE A 243 2.63 10.22 20.04
C PHE A 243 1.68 9.12 19.55
N SER A 244 2.00 8.50 18.40
CA SER A 244 1.26 7.36 17.83
C SER A 244 -0.18 7.66 17.38
N LEU A 245 -0.55 8.94 17.20
CA LEU A 245 -1.81 9.27 16.55
C LEU A 245 -1.79 8.75 15.10
N PRO A 246 -2.89 8.17 14.59
CA PRO A 246 -3.01 7.83 13.18
C PRO A 246 -2.94 9.08 12.30
N THR A 247 -1.99 9.13 11.36
CA THR A 247 -1.77 10.27 10.46
C THR A 247 -1.57 9.83 9.01
N ARG A 248 -1.58 10.79 8.08
CA ARG A 248 -1.26 10.61 6.64
C ARG A 248 0.23 10.46 6.33
N LEU A 249 1.06 10.43 7.36
CA LEU A 249 2.51 10.46 7.24
C LEU A 249 3.07 9.04 7.39
N LEU A 250 4.05 8.71 6.56
CA LEU A 250 4.80 7.47 6.65
C LEU A 250 6.28 7.78 6.89
N ASP A 251 6.81 7.36 8.05
CA ASP A 251 8.21 7.59 8.42
C ASP A 251 9.20 6.92 7.45
N ILE A 252 10.20 7.68 7.00
CA ILE A 252 11.35 7.18 6.25
C ILE A 252 12.62 7.82 6.82
N THR A 253 13.77 7.18 6.67
CA THR A 253 15.05 7.66 7.23
C THR A 253 16.13 7.65 6.17
N SER A 254 16.99 8.66 6.12
CA SER A 254 18.19 8.59 5.25
C SER A 254 19.27 7.65 5.81
N ASN A 255 19.14 7.17 7.05
CA ASN A 255 20.10 6.27 7.68
C ASN A 255 19.65 4.79 7.52
N PRO A 256 20.37 3.98 6.74
CA PRO A 256 20.00 2.59 6.50
C PRO A 256 20.08 1.72 7.76
N LEU A 257 20.94 2.07 8.74
CA LEU A 257 21.08 1.31 9.98
C LEU A 257 19.91 1.53 10.93
N ILE A 258 19.33 2.72 10.93
CA ILE A 258 18.10 3.02 11.69
C ILE A 258 16.94 2.21 11.11
N ALA A 259 16.82 2.14 9.79
CA ALA A 259 15.83 1.28 9.14
C ALA A 259 16.07 -0.21 9.47
N LEU A 260 17.32 -0.68 9.48
CA LEU A 260 17.65 -2.05 9.88
C LEU A 260 17.25 -2.34 11.32
N TYR A 261 17.50 -1.40 12.24
CA TYR A 261 17.06 -1.51 13.63
C TYR A 261 15.54 -1.70 13.72
N PHE A 262 14.75 -0.88 13.00
CA PHE A 262 13.29 -1.04 12.97
C PHE A 262 12.82 -2.36 12.36
N ALA A 263 13.54 -2.89 11.37
CA ALA A 263 13.26 -4.20 10.80
C ALA A 263 13.53 -5.35 11.79
N CYS A 264 14.45 -5.15 12.75
CA CYS A 264 14.85 -6.20 13.70
C CYS A 264 14.19 -6.07 15.08
N LYS A 265 13.74 -4.87 15.48
CA LYS A 265 13.25 -4.57 16.84
C LYS A 265 12.05 -5.43 17.26
N SER A 266 11.19 -5.84 16.33
CA SER A 266 9.94 -6.55 16.64
C SER A 266 9.80 -7.84 15.82
N ASN A 267 8.96 -8.76 16.31
CA ASN A 267 8.69 -10.07 15.71
C ASN A 267 9.99 -10.84 15.39
N PRO A 268 10.75 -11.27 16.42
CA PRO A 268 12.08 -11.87 16.21
C PRO A 268 12.04 -13.18 15.43
N ASP A 269 10.88 -13.84 15.39
CA ASP A 269 10.68 -15.15 14.76
C ASP A 269 10.11 -15.05 13.34
N GLU A 270 9.78 -13.84 12.87
CA GLU A 270 9.39 -13.57 11.48
C GLU A 270 10.53 -12.87 10.73
N ASP A 271 10.57 -13.01 9.41
CA ASP A 271 11.53 -12.27 8.59
C ASP A 271 11.14 -10.79 8.47
N GLY A 272 12.15 -9.93 8.65
CA GLY A 272 12.01 -8.49 8.50
C GLY A 272 12.33 -8.04 7.08
N GLU A 273 12.04 -6.78 6.79
CA GLU A 273 12.35 -6.16 5.52
C GLU A 273 12.88 -4.74 5.72
N VAL A 274 13.92 -4.37 4.96
CA VAL A 274 14.33 -2.98 4.78
C VAL A 274 14.00 -2.56 3.37
N ILE A 275 13.24 -1.47 3.25
CA ILE A 275 12.76 -0.93 2.00
C ILE A 275 13.52 0.38 1.73
N ALA A 276 14.20 0.47 0.59
CA ALA A 276 14.88 1.66 0.12
C ALA A 276 14.07 2.37 -0.96
N PHE A 277 13.81 3.64 -0.75
CA PHE A 277 13.14 4.56 -1.66
C PHE A 277 14.19 5.46 -2.30
N VAL A 278 14.35 5.36 -3.61
CA VAL A 278 15.20 6.26 -4.39
C VAL A 278 14.28 7.31 -5.01
N VAL A 279 14.48 8.56 -4.62
CA VAL A 279 13.66 9.71 -4.99
C VAL A 279 14.55 10.75 -5.65
N LYS A 280 14.09 11.37 -6.74
CA LYS A 280 14.82 12.49 -7.36
C LYS A 280 14.80 13.71 -6.44
N SER A 281 15.94 14.39 -6.29
CA SER A 281 16.06 15.56 -5.40
C SER A 281 15.04 16.66 -5.71
N GLU A 282 14.63 16.82 -6.98
CA GLU A 282 13.63 17.79 -7.44
C GLU A 282 12.21 17.51 -6.91
N GLN A 283 11.93 16.26 -6.58
CA GLN A 283 10.64 15.79 -6.08
C GLN A 283 10.55 15.86 -4.55
N ILE A 284 11.70 15.99 -3.88
CA ILE A 284 11.75 16.18 -2.43
C ILE A 284 11.31 17.60 -2.12
N LYS A 285 10.29 17.70 -1.29
CA LYS A 285 9.77 18.96 -0.77
C LYS A 285 10.32 19.22 0.63
N TYR A 286 10.33 20.49 1.00
CA TYR A 286 10.70 20.93 2.34
C TYR A 286 9.46 21.39 3.10
N PHE A 287 9.60 21.58 4.41
CA PHE A 287 8.53 21.96 5.31
C PHE A 287 7.76 23.23 4.89
N ASP A 288 8.40 24.12 4.13
CA ASP A 288 7.85 25.39 3.64
C ASP A 288 7.19 25.27 2.25
N SER A 289 7.15 24.07 1.65
CA SER A 289 6.54 23.85 0.35
C SER A 289 5.02 24.03 0.36
N ASP A 290 4.49 24.70 -0.64
CA ASP A 290 3.04 24.91 -0.81
C ASP A 290 2.28 23.62 -1.03
N THR A 291 2.81 22.71 -1.85
CA THR A 291 2.25 21.36 -2.03
C THR A 291 2.17 20.62 -0.69
N ALA A 292 3.20 20.73 0.15
CA ALA A 292 3.20 20.08 1.46
C ALA A 292 2.14 20.68 2.40
N GLY A 293 1.98 22.01 2.40
CA GLY A 293 0.90 22.69 3.12
C GLY A 293 -0.48 22.26 2.63
N CYS A 294 -0.68 22.19 1.31
CA CYS A 294 -1.94 21.75 0.72
C CYS A 294 -2.35 20.34 1.19
N ILE A 295 -1.41 19.39 1.15
CA ILE A 295 -1.71 18.00 1.53
C ILE A 295 -1.85 17.86 3.06
N ALA A 296 -1.00 18.53 3.85
CA ALA A 296 -1.07 18.45 5.31
C ALA A 296 -2.39 19.00 5.87
N ASN A 297 -2.90 20.11 5.32
CA ASN A 297 -4.16 20.71 5.76
C ASN A 297 -5.41 19.88 5.42
N LEU A 298 -5.29 18.84 4.58
CA LEU A 298 -6.38 17.88 4.39
C LEU A 298 -6.79 17.20 5.70
N ALA A 299 -5.85 17.04 6.64
CA ALA A 299 -6.14 16.47 7.96
C ALA A 299 -7.12 17.30 8.80
N ARG A 300 -7.31 18.59 8.45
CA ARG A 300 -8.19 19.52 9.17
C ARG A 300 -9.59 19.60 8.58
N LEU A 301 -9.77 19.10 7.35
CA LEU A 301 -11.05 19.09 6.66
C LEU A 301 -11.95 17.98 7.23
N PRO A 302 -13.21 18.30 7.59
CA PRO A 302 -14.19 17.27 7.89
C PRO A 302 -14.35 16.32 6.69
N ARG A 303 -14.22 15.01 6.93
CA ARG A 303 -14.66 13.99 5.98
C ARG A 303 -16.08 13.59 6.38
N ALA A 304 -17.07 14.36 5.94
CA ALA A 304 -18.47 14.00 6.15
C ALA A 304 -18.90 12.88 5.18
N THR A 305 -18.32 12.84 3.97
CA THR A 305 -18.50 11.79 2.96
C THR A 305 -17.43 11.98 1.89
N ASP A 306 -16.98 10.92 1.23
CA ASP A 306 -15.94 10.97 0.17
C ASP A 306 -16.38 11.74 -1.12
N ASP A 307 -17.52 12.46 -1.08
CA ASP A 307 -18.14 13.20 -2.20
C ASP A 307 -17.96 14.74 -2.16
N ASP A 308 -17.28 15.29 -1.15
CA ASP A 308 -17.23 16.76 -0.97
C ASP A 308 -16.25 17.49 -1.91
N ILE A 309 -15.26 16.78 -2.47
CA ILE A 309 -14.29 17.35 -3.41
C ILE A 309 -14.50 16.74 -4.79
N ILE A 310 -15.04 17.53 -5.71
CA ILE A 310 -15.26 17.13 -7.09
C ILE A 310 -13.97 17.35 -7.87
N PHE A 311 -13.21 16.28 -8.09
CA PHE A 311 -12.01 16.35 -8.90
C PHE A 311 -12.34 16.47 -10.40
N PRO A 312 -11.59 17.28 -11.16
CA PRO A 312 -11.76 17.33 -12.61
C PRO A 312 -11.45 15.97 -13.23
N VAL A 313 -12.38 15.48 -14.04
CA VAL A 313 -12.21 14.26 -14.84
C VAL A 313 -11.46 14.64 -16.11
N LEU A 314 -10.21 14.18 -16.23
CA LEU A 314 -9.36 14.45 -17.39
C LEU A 314 -9.15 13.16 -18.17
N LYS A 315 -9.13 13.25 -19.50
CA LYS A 315 -8.66 12.14 -20.32
C LYS A 315 -7.14 11.95 -20.11
N PRO A 316 -6.58 10.74 -20.30
CA PRO A 316 -5.16 10.46 -20.03
C PRO A 316 -4.16 11.37 -20.78
N SER A 317 -4.58 11.99 -21.88
CA SER A 317 -3.77 12.91 -22.70
C SER A 317 -4.03 14.39 -22.44
N GLU A 318 -5.02 14.76 -21.63
CA GLU A 318 -5.40 16.14 -21.36
C GLU A 318 -4.67 16.69 -20.14
N LYS A 319 -4.10 17.89 -20.28
CA LYS A 319 -3.50 18.63 -19.17
C LYS A 319 -4.56 19.50 -18.49
N LEU A 320 -4.41 19.74 -17.19
CA LEU A 320 -5.19 20.73 -16.47
C LEU A 320 -5.04 22.10 -17.11
N THR A 321 -6.15 22.72 -17.47
CA THR A 321 -6.22 24.09 -17.96
C THR A 321 -6.52 25.05 -16.81
N GLU A 322 -6.05 26.29 -16.92
CA GLU A 322 -6.35 27.37 -15.96
C GLU A 322 -7.83 27.50 -15.58
N PRO A 323 -8.81 27.51 -16.51
CA PRO A 323 -10.23 27.57 -16.15
C PRO A 323 -10.69 26.36 -15.33
N THR A 324 -10.14 25.18 -15.58
CA THR A 324 -10.46 23.96 -14.80
C THR A 324 -9.92 24.07 -13.38
N ILE A 325 -8.69 24.59 -13.21
CA ILE A 325 -8.09 24.83 -11.89
C ILE A 325 -8.89 25.90 -11.15
N ALA A 326 -9.28 26.99 -11.83
CA ALA A 326 -10.09 28.04 -11.23
C ALA A 326 -11.44 27.50 -10.74
N ALA A 327 -12.14 26.71 -11.58
CA ALA A 327 -13.41 26.08 -11.20
C ALA A 327 -13.25 25.13 -10.00
N PHE A 328 -12.17 24.34 -9.95
CA PHE A 328 -11.85 23.50 -8.80
C PHE A 328 -11.69 24.30 -7.51
N ASN A 329 -10.95 25.42 -7.56
CA ASN A 329 -10.74 26.30 -6.40
C ASN A 329 -12.00 27.06 -5.96
N GLN A 330 -13.06 27.10 -6.78
CA GLN A 330 -14.33 27.70 -6.39
C GLN A 330 -15.16 26.83 -5.44
N GLN A 331 -14.85 25.54 -5.32
CA GLN A 331 -15.59 24.62 -4.44
C GLN A 331 -15.49 25.06 -2.97
N PRO A 332 -16.58 25.02 -2.19
CA PRO A 332 -16.58 25.45 -0.78
C PRO A 332 -15.53 24.75 0.08
N VAL A 333 -15.32 23.46 -0.16
CA VAL A 333 -14.35 22.64 0.58
C VAL A 333 -12.91 23.06 0.26
N ILE A 334 -12.62 23.39 -1.00
CA ILE A 334 -11.31 23.88 -1.42
C ILE A 334 -11.05 25.30 -0.89
N LYS A 335 -12.05 26.18 -0.88
CA LYS A 335 -11.94 27.50 -0.22
C LYS A 335 -11.64 27.35 1.27
N ARG A 336 -12.29 26.42 1.95
CA ARG A 336 -12.00 26.11 3.36
C ARG A 336 -10.58 25.57 3.56
N LEU A 337 -10.11 24.72 2.65
CA LEU A 337 -8.72 24.25 2.65
C LEU A 337 -7.75 25.43 2.49
N VAL A 338 -8.02 26.33 1.55
CA VAL A 338 -7.23 27.56 1.36
C VAL A 338 -7.22 28.41 2.61
N HIS A 339 -8.34 28.58 3.33
CA HIS A 339 -8.35 29.31 4.61
C HIS A 339 -7.38 28.68 5.63
N PHE A 340 -7.36 27.36 5.75
CA PHE A 340 -6.42 26.67 6.64
C PHE A 340 -4.96 26.83 6.23
N ILE A 341 -4.68 26.83 4.92
CA ILE A 341 -3.33 27.08 4.40
C ILE A 341 -2.93 28.54 4.64
N CYS A 342 -3.81 29.51 4.38
CA CYS A 342 -3.52 30.93 4.57
C CYS A 342 -3.32 31.30 6.05
N GLU A 343 -3.94 30.58 6.97
CA GLU A 343 -3.71 30.74 8.42
C GLU A 343 -2.24 30.47 8.80
N GLU A 344 -1.61 29.46 8.19
CA GLU A 344 -0.18 29.14 8.41
C GLU A 344 0.77 29.82 7.41
N LYS A 345 0.26 30.20 6.23
CA LYS A 345 1.01 30.84 5.13
C LYS A 345 0.22 32.05 4.59
N PRO A 346 0.33 33.24 5.21
CA PRO A 346 -0.46 34.41 4.84
C PRO A 346 -0.33 34.86 3.38
N PHE A 347 0.81 34.56 2.75
CA PHE A 347 1.10 34.92 1.35
C PHE A 347 0.82 33.80 0.34
N PHE A 348 0.18 32.71 0.76
CA PHE A 348 -0.20 31.63 -0.15
C PHE A 348 -1.16 32.15 -1.22
N GLU A 349 -0.79 31.96 -2.49
CA GLU A 349 -1.71 32.25 -3.60
C GLU A 349 -2.87 31.24 -3.53
N PRO A 350 -4.15 31.67 -3.54
CA PRO A 350 -5.32 30.81 -3.35
C PRO A 350 -5.62 29.94 -4.58
N LYS A 351 -4.62 29.19 -5.03
CA LYS A 351 -4.60 28.38 -6.23
C LYS A 351 -4.03 27.01 -5.90
N VAL A 352 -4.92 26.09 -5.52
CA VAL A 352 -4.61 24.69 -5.26
C VAL A 352 -4.69 23.89 -6.56
N ASN A 353 -3.66 23.10 -6.85
CA ASN A 353 -3.67 22.18 -7.98
C ASN A 353 -4.35 20.85 -7.58
N PRO A 354 -5.38 20.36 -8.30
CA PRO A 354 -6.03 19.09 -7.99
C PRO A 354 -5.08 17.89 -7.94
N ASN A 355 -4.08 17.85 -8.82
CA ASN A 355 -3.10 16.76 -8.88
C ASN A 355 -2.15 16.76 -7.69
N ASP A 356 -1.99 17.89 -7.01
CA ASP A 356 -1.18 18.00 -5.79
C ASP A 356 -1.87 17.29 -4.62
N LEU A 357 -3.21 17.31 -4.56
CA LEU A 357 -3.95 16.70 -3.46
C LEU A 357 -4.03 15.17 -3.53
N LYS A 358 -3.78 14.55 -4.69
CA LYS A 358 -3.86 13.09 -4.88
C LYS A 358 -2.51 12.37 -4.89
N ARG A 359 -1.40 13.12 -4.91
CA ARG A 359 -0.07 12.52 -4.99
C ARG A 359 0.50 12.18 -3.61
N ILE A 360 1.57 11.39 -3.63
CA ILE A 360 2.44 11.17 -2.48
C ILE A 360 3.66 12.08 -2.67
N ILE A 361 4.04 12.82 -1.64
CA ILE A 361 5.28 13.63 -1.69
C ILE A 361 6.25 13.19 -0.60
N CYS A 362 7.54 13.24 -0.91
CA CYS A 362 8.60 13.10 0.08
C CYS A 362 8.88 14.48 0.69
N VAL A 363 8.78 14.62 2.00
CA VAL A 363 8.99 15.87 2.72
C VAL A 363 10.06 15.73 3.78
N LYS A 364 10.99 16.69 3.81
CA LYS A 364 11.94 16.87 4.92
C LYS A 364 11.38 17.89 5.91
N GLY A 365 11.06 17.42 7.12
CA GLY A 365 10.58 18.26 8.22
C GLY A 365 11.71 19.06 8.89
N LYS A 366 11.34 20.05 9.71
CA LYS A 366 12.29 20.75 10.58
C LYS A 366 12.87 19.76 11.60
N LYS A 367 14.16 19.90 11.94
CA LYS A 367 14.82 19.14 13.01
C LYS A 367 14.48 19.69 14.41
N THR A 368 13.25 20.13 14.63
CA THR A 368 12.79 20.72 15.89
C THR A 368 12.42 19.67 16.93
N ASN A 369 12.06 18.46 16.51
CA ASN A 369 11.77 17.34 17.42
C ASN A 369 13.01 16.45 17.57
N ASN A 370 13.43 16.19 18.82
CA ASN A 370 14.62 15.42 19.15
C ASN A 370 14.63 14.06 18.42
N ARG A 371 13.50 13.35 18.33
CA ARG A 371 13.39 12.07 17.61
C ARG A 371 13.77 12.16 16.12
N ILE A 372 13.39 13.24 15.42
CA ILE A 372 13.65 13.43 13.98
C ILE A 372 15.14 13.69 13.73
N SER A 373 15.78 14.43 14.64
CA SER A 373 17.20 14.75 14.56
C SER A 373 18.07 13.48 14.58
N PHE A 374 17.76 12.53 15.48
CA PHE A 374 18.50 11.27 15.59
C PHE A 374 18.16 10.25 14.51
N GLN A 375 16.93 10.27 13.99
CA GLN A 375 16.51 9.34 12.95
C GLN A 375 16.88 9.81 11.54
N SER A 376 17.46 11.01 11.37
CA SER A 376 17.61 11.67 10.06
C SER A 376 16.32 11.53 9.22
N GLY A 377 15.19 11.81 9.90
CA GLY A 377 13.86 11.45 9.43
C GLY A 377 13.39 12.33 8.29
N ALA A 378 12.79 11.70 7.29
CA ALA A 378 11.92 12.31 6.30
C ALA A 378 10.57 11.60 6.34
N PHE A 379 9.58 12.12 5.62
CA PHE A 379 8.24 11.55 5.62
C PHE A 379 7.71 11.45 4.20
N LEU A 380 7.00 10.37 3.91
CA LEU A 380 6.08 10.36 2.78
C LEU A 380 4.73 10.87 3.28
N LEU A 381 4.26 11.98 2.71
CA LEU A 381 2.97 12.58 3.02
C LEU A 381 1.97 12.17 1.94
N PHE A 382 0.89 11.52 2.36
CA PHE A 382 -0.11 10.94 1.47
C PHE A 382 -1.30 11.87 1.26
N GLY A 383 -1.59 12.15 -0.01
CA GLY A 383 -2.79 12.83 -0.46
C GLY A 383 -4.07 12.00 -0.31
N LEU A 384 -5.16 12.50 -0.89
CA LEU A 384 -6.44 11.82 -1.02
C LEU A 384 -6.29 10.61 -1.93
N ASP A 385 -6.67 9.44 -1.40
CA ASP A 385 -6.66 8.14 -2.08
C ASP A 385 -5.32 7.74 -2.71
N ALA A 386 -4.25 8.38 -2.26
CA ALA A 386 -2.91 8.11 -2.75
C ALA A 386 -2.48 6.72 -2.24
N LYS A 387 -2.09 5.84 -3.17
CA LYS A 387 -1.53 4.53 -2.84
C LYS A 387 -0.13 4.46 -3.40
N LEU A 388 0.82 3.99 -2.58
CA LEU A 388 2.18 3.77 -3.02
C LEU A 388 2.27 2.39 -3.66
N ASN A 389 2.71 2.33 -4.92
CA ASN A 389 2.97 1.06 -5.58
C ASN A 389 4.14 0.35 -4.91
N GLU A 390 3.98 -0.93 -4.58
CA GLU A 390 4.94 -1.71 -3.81
C GLU A 390 6.25 -2.01 -4.56
N THR A 391 6.24 -1.85 -5.89
CA THR A 391 7.39 -1.95 -6.81
C THR A 391 8.04 -0.61 -7.17
N GLY A 392 7.43 0.50 -6.73
CA GLY A 392 7.81 1.86 -7.12
C GLY A 392 6.99 2.41 -8.29
N ASP A 393 7.06 3.72 -8.47
CA ASP A 393 6.40 4.49 -9.52
C ASP A 393 7.46 5.22 -10.39
N LYS A 394 7.05 5.96 -11.43
CA LYS A 394 7.94 6.81 -12.24
C LYS A 394 8.78 7.78 -11.42
N ASP A 395 8.27 8.16 -10.25
CA ASP A 395 8.86 9.15 -9.35
C ASP A 395 9.68 8.53 -8.21
N VAL A 396 9.35 7.31 -7.78
CA VAL A 396 10.00 6.65 -6.64
C VAL A 396 10.37 5.22 -7.00
N ARG A 397 11.68 4.94 -7.09
CA ARG A 397 12.18 3.57 -7.30
C ARG A 397 12.31 2.88 -5.95
N ILE A 398 11.65 1.74 -5.79
CA ILE A 398 11.68 0.97 -4.54
C ILE A 398 12.62 -0.22 -4.67
N ALA A 399 13.33 -0.53 -3.59
CA ALA A 399 14.13 -1.72 -3.48
C ALA A 399 14.04 -2.35 -2.10
N ARG A 400 13.87 -3.67 -2.08
CA ARG A 400 13.64 -4.41 -0.84
C ARG A 400 14.83 -5.28 -0.48
N PHE A 401 15.10 -5.38 0.82
CA PHE A 401 16.13 -6.20 1.43
C PHE A 401 15.49 -7.06 2.52
N ARG A 402 15.45 -8.37 2.31
CA ARG A 402 14.95 -9.32 3.31
C ARG A 402 16.00 -9.52 4.40
N ILE A 403 15.57 -9.42 5.65
CA ILE A 403 16.42 -9.53 6.83
C ILE A 403 16.00 -10.75 7.65
N ALA A 404 16.95 -11.65 7.88
CA ALA A 404 16.82 -12.79 8.79
C ALA A 404 17.82 -12.66 9.95
N GLU A 405 17.75 -13.55 10.95
CA GLU A 405 18.69 -13.56 12.08
C GLU A 405 18.72 -12.24 12.88
N LYS A 406 17.54 -11.65 13.09
CA LYS A 406 17.35 -10.32 13.72
C LYS A 406 18.07 -10.15 15.05
N ARG A 407 18.11 -11.20 15.88
CA ARG A 407 18.75 -11.16 17.21
C ARG A 407 20.26 -10.89 17.12
N LYS A 408 20.93 -11.49 16.13
CA LYS A 408 22.36 -11.25 15.89
C LYS A 408 22.60 -9.83 15.40
N ILE A 409 21.80 -9.37 14.44
CA ILE A 409 21.90 -8.02 13.88
C ILE A 409 21.65 -6.95 14.96
N LEU A 410 20.70 -7.16 15.88
CA LEU A 410 20.48 -6.23 16.99
C LEU A 410 21.69 -6.11 17.92
N ARG A 411 22.40 -7.20 18.21
CA ARG A 411 23.65 -7.15 19.01
C ARG A 411 24.74 -6.38 18.28
N ASP A 412 24.90 -6.63 16.98
CA ASP A 412 25.87 -5.91 16.14
C ASP A 412 25.55 -4.40 16.08
N LEU A 413 24.26 -4.04 15.99
CA LEU A 413 23.79 -2.65 16.02
C LEU A 413 24.01 -2.00 17.39
N ASP A 414 23.77 -2.72 18.48
CA ASP A 414 24.01 -2.20 19.84
C ASP A 414 25.49 -1.89 20.08
N ALA A 415 26.40 -2.73 19.54
CA ALA A 415 27.84 -2.46 19.56
C ALA A 415 28.24 -1.19 18.78
N LEU A 416 27.44 -0.78 17.80
CA LEU A 416 27.58 0.49 17.08
C LEU A 416 26.78 1.65 17.72
N ASN A 417 26.29 1.45 18.95
CA ASN A 417 25.47 2.42 19.69
C ASN A 417 24.13 2.75 19.00
N ILE A 418 23.58 1.82 18.23
CA ILE A 418 22.25 1.92 17.62
C ILE A 418 21.31 1.00 18.39
N ASN A 419 20.62 1.57 19.37
CA ASN A 419 19.75 0.85 20.29
C ASN A 419 18.53 1.70 20.69
N GLU A 420 17.69 1.17 21.59
CA GLU A 420 16.45 1.83 21.96
C GLU A 420 16.67 3.22 22.59
N SER A 421 17.73 3.41 23.38
CA SER A 421 18.02 4.69 24.02
C SER A 421 18.54 5.75 23.04
N THR A 422 19.28 5.35 22.01
CA THR A 422 19.81 6.28 21.00
C THR A 422 18.82 6.58 19.88
N VAL A 423 17.98 5.60 19.50
CA VAL A 423 16.92 5.78 18.49
C VAL A 423 15.71 6.53 19.06
N PHE A 424 15.46 6.38 20.36
CA PHE A 424 14.41 7.07 21.10
C PHE A 424 15.01 7.76 22.34
N PRO A 425 15.47 9.01 22.23
CA PRO A 425 16.21 9.72 23.27
C PRO A 425 15.29 10.24 24.40
N TYR A 426 14.20 9.54 24.68
CA TYR A 426 13.29 9.86 25.78
C TYR A 426 13.78 9.16 27.04
N ILE A 427 13.62 9.83 28.17
CA ILE A 427 14.09 9.32 29.46
C ILE A 427 13.48 7.96 29.79
N GLU A 428 12.21 7.75 29.42
CA GLU A 428 11.48 6.50 29.60
C GLU A 428 12.10 5.33 28.83
N ASN A 429 12.44 5.56 27.55
CA ASN A 429 13.05 4.55 26.68
C ASN A 429 14.49 4.25 27.13
N SER A 430 15.21 5.28 27.56
CA SER A 430 16.56 5.14 28.11
C SER A 430 16.53 4.33 29.40
N ALA A 431 15.60 4.63 30.31
CA ALA A 431 15.43 3.89 31.57
C ALA A 431 15.04 2.42 31.33
N LYS A 432 14.09 2.15 30.42
CA LYS A 432 13.71 0.79 30.03
C LYS A 432 14.91 0.01 29.49
N TYR A 433 15.66 0.60 28.55
CA TYR A 433 16.84 -0.03 27.97
C TYR A 433 17.93 -0.33 29.01
N PHE A 434 18.27 0.64 29.88
CA PHE A 434 19.27 0.41 30.92
C PHE A 434 18.83 -0.64 31.95
N ALA A 435 17.54 -0.64 32.32
CA ALA A 435 16.98 -1.64 33.22
C ALA A 435 17.04 -3.06 32.62
N GLU A 436 16.75 -3.22 31.33
CA GLU A 436 16.87 -4.50 30.64
C GLU A 436 18.34 -4.94 30.48
N LYS A 437 19.23 -4.00 30.13
CA LYS A 437 20.67 -4.28 29.96
C LYS A 437 21.35 -4.71 31.26
N LEU A 438 20.95 -4.13 32.39
CA LEU A 438 21.49 -4.42 33.72
C LEU A 438 20.71 -5.52 34.46
N LYS A 439 19.66 -6.08 33.84
CA LYS A 439 18.90 -7.19 34.41
C LYS A 439 19.81 -8.42 34.47
N PHE A 440 20.14 -8.85 35.68
CA PHE A 440 21.10 -9.92 36.00
C PHE A 440 21.04 -11.14 35.06
N ASP A 441 22.18 -11.42 34.42
CA ASP A 441 22.42 -12.62 33.63
C ASP A 441 22.83 -13.76 34.58
N LYS A 442 21.89 -14.64 34.95
CA LYS A 442 22.12 -15.80 35.86
C LYS A 442 22.84 -16.97 35.18
N GLY A 443 23.56 -16.75 34.08
CA GLY A 443 24.05 -17.81 33.18
C GLY A 443 25.57 -17.96 33.06
N GLY A 444 26.38 -17.39 33.96
CA GLY A 444 27.84 -17.38 33.82
C GLY A 444 28.61 -17.55 35.13
N ALA A 445 28.24 -18.54 35.94
CA ALA A 445 29.07 -19.00 37.06
C ALA A 445 28.83 -20.50 37.29
N THR A 446 29.44 -21.32 36.43
CA THR A 446 29.97 -22.66 36.75
C THR A 446 31.02 -23.01 35.71
#